data_AF-A0A395CXQ0-F1
#
_entry.id   AF-A0A395CXQ0-F1
#
_cell.length_a   1.000
_cell.length_b   1.000
_cell.length_c   1.000
_cell.angle_alpha   90.00
_cell.angle_beta   90.00
_cell.angle_gamma   90.00
#
_symmetry.space_group_name_H-M   'P 1'
#
loop_
_entity.id
_entity.type
_entity.pdbx_description
1 polymer ?
#
loop_
_entity_poly.entity_id
_entity_poly.type
_entity_poly.pdbx_seq_one_letter_code
_entity_poly.pdbx_strand_id
1 'polypeptide(L)'
;MPSYLDLAVIVVVLVSGLLALLRGFTREVLAVLSWVAAAAAAYYLHPLVVPYVKPYIPKDNIALFAAVAIVFFATLVVVSLFTVKLSDVILDSKIGALDRTLGFLFGAARGLLLAVVAFVFYGWLVPEGSQPEWVKTARTKPVLQVSGDRLREFLPDDIDSIVAKIKTKKPGAGEEPPAESDSEGSKLAPTDQGEVAPDKRSELSKPQSAAAYGEKDQQKLDALLAGRAAR
;
A
#
# COMPACT_ATOMS: atom_id res chain seq x y z
N MET A 1 -16.09 -0.49 20.51
CA MET A 1 -15.59 0.86 20.16
C MET A 1 -15.27 0.86 18.67
N PRO A 2 -15.43 1.98 17.95
CA PRO A 2 -15.01 2.04 16.54
C PRO A 2 -13.51 1.70 16.44
N SER A 3 -13.15 0.84 15.49
CA SER A 3 -11.75 0.56 15.21
C SER A 3 -11.05 1.80 14.62
N TYR A 4 -9.72 1.89 14.73
CA TYR A 4 -8.92 2.88 14.00
C TYR A 4 -9.18 2.85 12.48
N LEU A 5 -9.43 1.67 11.90
CA LEU A 5 -9.79 1.56 10.48
C LEU A 5 -11.15 2.22 10.21
N ASP A 6 -12.14 1.96 11.07
CA ASP A 6 -13.47 2.58 10.93
C ASP A 6 -13.37 4.11 11.02
N LEU A 7 -12.58 4.61 11.98
CA LEU A 7 -12.36 6.05 12.13
C LEU A 7 -11.65 6.64 10.90
N ALA A 8 -10.63 5.98 10.38
CA ALA A 8 -9.92 6.42 9.17
C ALA A 8 -10.86 6.50 7.96
N VAL A 9 -11.68 5.47 7.74
CA VAL A 9 -12.66 5.45 6.64
C VAL A 9 -13.67 6.58 6.80
N ILE A 10 -14.22 6.77 8.00
CA ILE A 10 -15.17 7.84 8.29
C ILE A 10 -14.54 9.21 8.02
N VAL A 11 -13.32 9.45 8.48
CA VAL A 11 -12.61 10.73 8.25
C VAL A 11 -12.39 10.96 6.76
N VAL A 12 -11.92 9.97 6.00
CA VAL A 12 -11.70 10.10 4.55
C VAL A 12 -12.99 10.40 3.81
N VAL A 13 -14.07 9.67 4.12
CA VAL A 13 -15.39 9.85 3.49
C VAL A 13 -15.97 11.23 3.83
N LEU A 14 -15.93 11.63 5.11
CA LEU A 14 -16.47 12.91 5.55
C LEU A 14 -15.67 14.09 5.00
N VAL A 15 -14.34 14.04 5.03
CA VAL A 15 -13.51 15.11 4.46
C VAL A 15 -13.73 15.21 2.95
N SER A 16 -13.74 14.09 2.23
CA SER A 16 -14.01 14.07 0.79
C SER A 16 -15.41 14.62 0.46
N GLY A 17 -16.43 14.20 1.21
CA GLY A 17 -17.80 14.70 1.08
C GLY A 17 -17.92 16.19 1.37
N LEU A 18 -17.31 16.66 2.45
CA LEU A 18 -17.38 18.07 2.85
C LEU A 18 -16.64 18.98 1.85
N LEU A 19 -15.47 18.57 1.37
CA LEU A 19 -14.76 19.31 0.32
C LEU A 19 -15.58 19.39 -0.98
N ALA A 20 -16.23 18.29 -1.37
CA ALA A 20 -17.09 18.28 -2.55
C ALA A 20 -18.40 19.06 -2.34
N LEU A 21 -18.92 19.14 -1.12
CA LEU A 21 -20.05 20.01 -0.77
C LEU A 21 -19.69 21.49 -0.94
N LEU A 22 -18.48 21.88 -0.54
CA LEU A 22 -18.00 23.25 -0.71
C LEU A 22 -17.73 23.60 -2.19
N ARG A 23 -17.25 22.62 -2.96
CA ARG A 23 -16.88 22.80 -4.37
C ARG A 23 -18.08 22.68 -5.33
N GLY A 24 -19.07 21.85 -5.00
CA GLY A 24 -20.22 21.54 -5.85
C GLY A 24 -20.00 20.31 -6.74
N PHE A 25 -21.08 19.56 -7.02
CA PHE A 25 -21.07 18.35 -7.85
C PHE A 25 -20.52 18.62 -9.24
N THR A 26 -21.04 19.64 -9.91
CA THR A 26 -20.68 19.97 -11.30
C THR A 26 -19.18 20.21 -11.44
N ARG A 27 -18.58 20.94 -10.49
CA ARG A 27 -17.13 21.21 -10.50
C ARG A 27 -16.31 19.94 -10.26
N GLU A 28 -16.78 19.05 -9.40
CA GLU A 28 -16.08 17.79 -9.12
C GLU A 28 -16.18 16.83 -10.32
N VAL A 29 -17.34 16.72 -10.97
CA VAL A 29 -17.51 15.90 -12.19
C VAL A 29 -16.66 16.44 -13.33
N LEU A 30 -16.67 17.76 -13.57
CA LEU A 30 -15.84 18.37 -14.60
C LEU A 30 -14.34 18.17 -14.32
N ALA A 31 -13.94 18.17 -13.04
CA ALA A 31 -12.57 17.83 -12.67
C ALA A 31 -12.25 16.36 -13.00
N VAL A 32 -13.10 15.40 -12.65
CA VAL A 32 -12.86 14.00 -13.01
C VAL A 32 -12.81 13.81 -14.53
N LEU A 33 -13.71 14.46 -15.27
CA LEU A 33 -13.72 14.43 -16.73
C LEU A 33 -12.43 15.02 -17.33
N SER A 34 -11.86 16.07 -16.74
CA SER A 34 -10.60 16.64 -17.22
C SER A 34 -9.42 15.69 -17.03
N TRP A 35 -9.38 14.95 -15.92
CA TRP A 35 -8.40 13.87 -15.71
C TRP A 35 -8.56 12.73 -16.72
N VAL A 36 -9.79 12.30 -17.00
CA VAL A 36 -10.06 11.25 -18.01
C VAL A 36 -9.68 11.73 -19.41
N ALA A 37 -10.04 12.95 -19.79
CA ALA A 37 -9.67 13.54 -21.08
C ALA A 37 -8.15 13.68 -21.23
N ALA A 38 -7.45 14.10 -20.17
CA ALA A 38 -5.99 14.18 -20.15
C ALA A 38 -5.33 12.80 -20.28
N ALA A 39 -5.86 11.78 -19.59
CA ALA A 39 -5.39 10.40 -19.71
C ALA A 39 -5.59 9.85 -21.13
N ALA A 40 -6.75 10.07 -21.73
CA ALA A 40 -7.02 9.68 -23.11
C ALA A 40 -6.07 10.39 -24.09
N ALA A 41 -5.88 11.71 -23.94
CA ALA A 41 -4.94 12.47 -24.76
C ALA A 41 -3.50 11.96 -24.60
N ALA A 42 -3.07 11.67 -23.37
CA ALA A 42 -1.76 11.07 -23.11
C ALA A 42 -1.61 9.72 -23.82
N TYR A 43 -2.63 8.86 -23.77
CA TYR A 43 -2.62 7.59 -24.45
C TYR A 43 -2.48 7.73 -25.97
N TYR A 44 -3.21 8.66 -26.61
CA TYR A 44 -3.17 8.82 -28.07
C TYR A 44 -2.01 9.67 -28.60
N LEU A 45 -1.57 10.69 -27.86
CA LEU A 45 -0.60 11.69 -28.33
C LEU A 45 0.83 11.44 -27.84
N HIS A 46 1.06 10.55 -26.86
CA HIS A 46 2.43 10.24 -26.42
C HIS A 46 3.37 9.82 -27.57
N PRO A 47 2.96 9.05 -28.60
CA PRO A 47 3.89 8.62 -29.66
C PRO A 47 4.44 9.80 -30.47
N LEU A 48 3.70 10.91 -30.53
CA LEU A 48 4.14 12.14 -31.19
C LEU A 48 5.21 12.86 -30.38
N VAL A 49 5.20 12.72 -29.05
CA VAL A 49 6.10 13.43 -28.14
C VAL A 49 7.38 12.63 -27.85
N VAL A 50 7.32 11.30 -27.85
CA VAL A 50 8.47 10.41 -27.59
C VAL A 50 9.73 10.77 -28.40
N PRO A 51 9.66 11.04 -29.73
CA PRO A 51 10.84 11.38 -30.52
C PRO A 51 11.55 12.65 -30.07
N TYR A 52 10.81 13.61 -29.49
CA TYR A 52 11.37 14.86 -28.97
C TYR A 52 11.99 14.69 -27.58
N VAL A 53 11.57 13.67 -26.82
CA VAL A 53 12.07 13.39 -25.46
C VAL A 53 13.30 12.47 -25.50
N LYS A 54 13.33 11.50 -26.42
CA LYS A 54 14.42 10.52 -26.55
C LYS A 54 15.84 11.13 -26.58
N PRO A 55 16.11 12.28 -27.24
CA PRO A 55 17.44 12.90 -27.23
C PRO A 55 17.94 13.30 -25.82
N TYR A 56 17.02 13.56 -24.89
CA TYR A 56 17.33 14.01 -23.53
C TYR A 56 17.32 12.88 -22.50
N ILE A 57 16.67 11.74 -22.81
CA ILE A 57 16.49 10.62 -21.88
C ILE A 57 16.96 9.31 -22.54
N PRO A 58 18.12 8.76 -22.13
CA PRO A 58 18.69 7.58 -22.76
C PRO A 58 17.89 6.28 -22.57
N LYS A 59 17.14 6.17 -21.46
CA LYS A 59 16.35 4.97 -21.15
C LYS A 59 14.98 5.04 -21.79
N ASP A 60 14.69 4.15 -22.73
CA ASP A 60 13.42 4.13 -23.49
C ASP A 60 12.18 4.15 -22.59
N ASN A 61 12.16 3.34 -21.51
CA ASN A 61 11.03 3.32 -20.58
C ASN A 61 10.82 4.68 -19.90
N ILE A 62 11.91 5.35 -19.49
CA ILE A 62 11.82 6.66 -18.84
C ILE A 62 11.40 7.73 -19.86
N ALA A 63 11.89 7.66 -21.09
CA ALA A 63 11.49 8.57 -22.17
C ALA A 63 10.00 8.43 -22.50
N LEU A 64 9.49 7.19 -22.53
CA LEU A 64 8.06 6.91 -22.71
C LEU A 64 7.22 7.52 -21.58
N PHE A 65 7.55 7.23 -20.32
CA PHE A 65 6.82 7.78 -19.18
C PHE A 65 6.89 9.31 -19.12
N ALA A 66 8.04 9.90 -19.46
CA ALA A 66 8.20 11.34 -19.55
C ALA A 66 7.32 11.94 -20.65
N ALA A 67 7.27 11.33 -21.85
CA ALA A 67 6.40 11.79 -22.93
C ALA A 67 4.91 11.71 -22.55
N VAL A 68 4.48 10.59 -21.95
CA VAL A 68 3.11 10.42 -21.43
C VAL A 68 2.80 11.51 -20.39
N ALA A 69 3.70 11.75 -19.44
CA ALA A 69 3.52 12.76 -18.41
C ALA A 69 3.44 14.18 -18.99
N ILE A 70 4.31 14.53 -19.94
CA ILE A 70 4.30 15.83 -20.62
C ILE A 70 2.94 16.08 -21.29
N VAL A 71 2.46 15.12 -22.09
CA VAL A 71 1.16 15.24 -22.75
C VAL A 71 0.04 15.33 -21.71
N PHE A 72 0.05 14.44 -20.72
CA PHE A 72 -0.96 14.39 -19.68
C PHE A 72 -1.11 15.73 -18.97
N PHE A 73 -0.02 16.30 -18.44
CA PHE A 73 -0.07 17.55 -17.71
C PHE A 73 -0.38 18.74 -18.61
N ALA A 74 0.17 18.79 -19.83
CA ALA A 74 -0.15 19.84 -20.79
C ALA A 74 -1.64 19.84 -21.13
N THR A 75 -2.22 18.68 -21.45
CA THR A 75 -3.66 18.56 -21.72
C THR A 75 -4.49 18.85 -20.48
N LEU A 76 -4.10 18.34 -19.31
CA LEU A 76 -4.83 18.57 -18.06
C LEU A 76 -4.95 20.07 -17.75
N VAL A 77 -3.86 20.83 -17.92
CA VAL A 77 -3.88 22.29 -17.75
C VAL A 77 -4.84 22.92 -18.74
N VAL A 78 -4.72 22.60 -20.03
CA VAL A 78 -5.59 23.17 -21.08
C VAL A 78 -7.07 22.88 -20.80
N VAL A 79 -7.44 21.62 -20.58
CA VAL A 79 -8.82 21.21 -20.30
C VAL A 79 -9.31 21.81 -18.99
N SER A 80 -8.50 21.83 -17.93
CA SER A 80 -8.87 22.42 -16.65
C SER A 80 -9.22 23.90 -16.79
N LEU A 81 -8.46 24.67 -17.58
CA LEU A 81 -8.77 26.09 -17.81
C LEU A 81 -10.15 26.28 -18.47
N PHE A 82 -10.50 25.43 -19.44
CA PHE A 82 -11.84 25.46 -20.06
C PHE A 82 -12.95 25.08 -19.07
N THR A 83 -12.75 24.02 -18.28
CA THR A 83 -13.77 23.55 -17.33
C THR A 83 -14.07 24.55 -16.23
N VAL A 84 -13.09 25.34 -15.77
CA VAL A 84 -13.31 26.40 -14.78
C VAL A 84 -14.26 27.47 -15.34
N LYS A 85 -14.01 27.93 -16.57
CA LYS A 85 -14.87 28.93 -17.23
C LYS A 85 -16.29 28.40 -17.45
N LEU A 86 -16.41 27.14 -17.87
CA LEU A 86 -17.72 26.52 -18.10
C LEU A 86 -18.51 26.36 -16.79
N SER A 87 -17.81 25.97 -15.72
CA SER A 87 -18.42 25.84 -14.39
C SER A 87 -19.00 27.17 -13.92
N ASP A 88 -18.28 28.27 -14.10
CA ASP A 88 -18.75 29.58 -13.63
C ASP A 88 -20.03 30.03 -14.34
N VAL A 89 -20.21 29.69 -15.62
CA VAL A 89 -21.42 30.01 -16.39
C VAL A 89 -22.63 29.16 -15.98
N ILE A 90 -22.42 27.87 -15.69
CA ILE A 90 -23.51 26.94 -15.38
C ILE A 90 -23.97 27.09 -13.91
N LEU A 91 -23.04 27.28 -12.98
CA LEU A 91 -23.35 27.27 -11.55
C LEU A 91 -24.00 28.57 -11.03
N ASP A 92 -23.99 29.66 -11.79
CA ASP A 92 -24.53 30.96 -11.35
C ASP A 92 -26.09 31.00 -11.38
N SER A 93 -26.74 30.02 -12.01
CA SER A 93 -28.20 29.94 -12.09
C SER A 93 -28.82 29.13 -10.94
N LYS A 94 -29.21 29.80 -9.83
CA LYS A 94 -30.20 29.41 -8.77
C LYS A 94 -30.21 27.99 -8.16
N ILE A 95 -29.50 27.00 -8.69
CA ILE A 95 -29.55 25.57 -8.36
C ILE A 95 -28.42 25.19 -7.39
N GLY A 96 -27.61 26.16 -6.94
CA GLY A 96 -26.41 25.93 -6.14
C GLY A 96 -26.61 25.11 -4.86
N ALA A 97 -27.79 25.14 -4.23
CA ALA A 97 -28.07 24.29 -3.07
C ALA A 97 -28.12 22.79 -3.42
N LEU A 98 -28.77 22.44 -4.55
CA LEU A 98 -28.86 21.06 -5.02
C LEU A 98 -27.50 20.56 -5.54
N ASP A 99 -26.74 21.41 -6.23
CA ASP A 99 -25.40 21.06 -6.71
C ASP A 99 -24.44 20.75 -5.55
N ARG A 100 -24.56 21.46 -4.43
CA ARG A 100 -23.75 21.22 -3.21
C ARG A 100 -24.14 19.91 -2.49
N THR A 101 -25.43 19.59 -2.41
CA THR A 101 -25.87 18.33 -1.77
C THR A 101 -25.51 17.10 -2.61
N LEU A 102 -25.66 17.18 -3.93
CA LEU A 102 -25.14 16.17 -4.85
C LEU A 102 -23.60 16.09 -4.78
N GLY A 103 -22.94 17.23 -4.56
CA GLY A 103 -21.50 17.30 -4.38
C GLY A 103 -21.06 16.51 -3.16
N PHE A 104 -21.77 16.64 -2.04
CA PHE A 104 -21.51 15.82 -0.84
C PHE A 104 -21.64 14.33 -1.12
N LEU A 105 -22.72 13.89 -1.77
CA LEU A 105 -22.95 12.47 -2.05
C LEU A 105 -21.88 11.90 -2.98
N PHE A 106 -21.53 12.64 -4.04
CA PHE A 106 -20.44 12.28 -4.94
C PHE A 106 -19.09 12.23 -4.21
N GLY A 107 -18.79 13.24 -3.39
CA GLY A 107 -17.56 13.30 -2.60
C GLY A 107 -17.46 12.19 -1.57
N ALA A 108 -18.57 11.80 -0.95
CA ALA A 108 -18.64 10.67 -0.02
C ALA A 108 -18.38 9.34 -0.75
N ALA A 109 -19.01 9.12 -1.91
CA ALA A 109 -18.74 7.97 -2.77
C ALA A 109 -17.27 7.91 -3.21
N ARG A 110 -16.70 9.05 -3.60
CA ARG A 110 -15.27 9.16 -3.94
C ARG A 110 -14.38 8.85 -2.74
N GLY A 111 -14.69 9.38 -1.56
CA GLY A 111 -13.95 9.11 -0.34
C GLY A 111 -13.97 7.63 0.03
N LEU A 112 -15.11 6.97 -0.15
CA LEU A 112 -15.24 5.53 0.05
C LEU A 112 -14.39 4.77 -0.97
N LEU A 113 -14.42 5.17 -2.25
CA LEU A 113 -13.59 4.56 -3.29
C LEU A 113 -12.09 4.69 -2.97
N LEU A 114 -11.65 5.87 -2.50
CA LEU A 114 -10.27 6.07 -2.05
C LEU A 114 -9.90 5.16 -0.87
N ALA A 115 -10.81 4.98 0.09
CA ALA A 115 -10.62 4.06 1.21
C ALA A 115 -10.52 2.58 0.75
N VAL A 116 -11.34 2.17 -0.22
CA VAL A 116 -11.29 0.83 -0.83
C VAL A 116 -9.94 0.62 -1.52
N VAL A 117 -9.51 1.54 -2.37
CA VAL A 117 -8.22 1.45 -3.07
C VAL A 117 -7.05 1.37 -2.07
N ALA A 118 -7.07 2.22 -1.04
CA ALA A 118 -6.06 2.19 0.01
C ALA A 118 -6.05 0.87 0.79
N PHE A 119 -7.22 0.29 1.07
CA PHE A 119 -7.36 -1.00 1.75
C PHE A 119 -6.87 -2.17 0.89
N VAL A 120 -7.19 -2.18 -0.41
CA VAL A 120 -6.66 -3.17 -1.38
C VAL A 120 -5.14 -3.10 -1.42
N PHE A 121 -4.58 -1.90 -1.53
CA PHE A 121 -3.13 -1.69 -1.51
C PHE A 121 -2.50 -2.14 -0.19
N TYR A 122 -3.15 -1.86 0.94
CA TYR A 122 -2.72 -2.35 2.25
C TYR A 122 -2.70 -3.88 2.32
N GLY A 123 -3.72 -4.56 1.77
CA GLY A 123 -3.78 -6.02 1.71
C GLY A 123 -2.69 -6.65 0.84
N TRP A 124 -2.18 -5.93 -0.17
CA TRP A 124 -1.00 -6.35 -0.92
C TRP A 124 0.29 -6.24 -0.10
N LEU A 125 0.38 -5.24 0.77
CA LEU A 125 1.56 -4.97 1.59
C LEU A 125 1.61 -5.83 2.87
N VAL A 126 0.44 -6.17 3.42
CA VAL A 126 0.27 -6.87 4.70
C VAL A 126 -0.65 -8.10 4.52
N PRO A 127 -0.10 -9.33 4.57
CA PRO A 127 -0.87 -10.56 4.52
C PRO A 127 -1.94 -10.64 5.61
N GLU A 128 -3.09 -11.25 5.31
CA GLU A 128 -4.25 -11.29 6.21
C GLU A 128 -3.95 -11.89 7.59
N GLY A 129 -3.14 -12.95 7.66
CA GLY A 129 -2.73 -13.57 8.92
C GLY A 129 -1.96 -12.62 9.85
N SER A 130 -1.19 -11.69 9.28
CA SER A 130 -0.39 -10.70 10.00
C SER A 130 -1.11 -9.38 10.29
N GLN A 131 -2.40 -9.25 9.91
CA GLN A 131 -3.14 -8.02 10.15
C GLN A 131 -3.36 -7.81 11.66
N PRO A 132 -3.21 -6.57 12.15
CA PRO A 132 -3.45 -6.23 13.55
C PRO A 132 -4.95 -6.26 13.89
N GLU A 133 -5.26 -6.40 15.17
CA GLU A 133 -6.64 -6.55 15.66
C GLU A 133 -7.58 -5.40 15.27
N TRP A 134 -7.06 -4.17 15.18
CA TRP A 134 -7.85 -3.03 14.72
C TRP A 134 -8.32 -3.20 13.26
N VAL A 135 -7.56 -3.85 12.38
CA VAL A 135 -8.05 -4.15 11.02
C VAL A 135 -9.05 -5.29 11.05
N LYS A 136 -8.74 -6.37 11.78
CA LYS A 136 -9.54 -7.60 11.80
C LYS A 136 -10.95 -7.40 12.34
N THR A 137 -11.08 -6.58 13.39
CA THR A 137 -12.35 -6.33 14.10
C THR A 137 -13.16 -5.14 13.54
N ALA A 138 -12.65 -4.46 12.50
CA ALA A 138 -13.29 -3.28 11.94
C ALA A 138 -14.62 -3.63 11.25
N ARG A 139 -15.65 -2.81 11.50
CA ARG A 139 -16.98 -2.99 10.89
C ARG A 139 -17.01 -2.64 9.41
N THR A 140 -16.12 -1.74 9.00
CA THR A 140 -15.96 -1.31 7.60
C THR A 140 -15.22 -2.33 6.75
N LYS A 141 -14.45 -3.26 7.35
CA LYS A 141 -13.64 -4.24 6.63
C LYS A 141 -14.43 -5.07 5.59
N PRO A 142 -15.61 -5.65 5.90
CA PRO A 142 -16.37 -6.43 4.92
C PRO A 142 -16.81 -5.59 3.71
N VAL A 143 -17.22 -4.34 3.95
CA VAL A 143 -17.60 -3.41 2.87
C VAL A 143 -16.38 -3.12 1.98
N LEU A 144 -15.23 -2.82 2.58
CA LEU A 144 -13.99 -2.56 1.85
C LEU A 144 -13.49 -3.79 1.07
N GLN A 145 -13.61 -4.99 1.63
CA GLN A 145 -13.24 -6.25 0.96
C GLN A 145 -14.14 -6.50 -0.24
N VAL A 146 -15.47 -6.51 -0.06
CA VAL A 146 -16.42 -6.76 -1.15
C VAL A 146 -16.28 -5.70 -2.25
N SER A 147 -16.17 -4.42 -1.89
CA SER A 147 -15.94 -3.36 -2.89
C SER A 147 -14.59 -3.49 -3.58
N GLY A 148 -13.55 -3.93 -2.87
CA GLY A 148 -12.23 -4.17 -3.44
C GLY A 148 -12.20 -5.33 -4.42
N ASP A 149 -12.89 -6.43 -4.11
CA ASP A 149 -13.01 -7.59 -4.99
C ASP A 149 -13.80 -7.22 -6.27
N ARG A 150 -14.90 -6.46 -6.14
CA ARG A 150 -15.61 -5.88 -7.29
C ARG A 150 -14.73 -4.98 -8.13
N LEU A 151 -13.87 -4.17 -7.51
CA LEU A 151 -12.95 -3.30 -8.23
C LEU A 151 -11.93 -4.13 -9.04
N ARG A 152 -11.47 -5.28 -8.51
CA ARG A 152 -10.57 -6.19 -9.21
C ARG A 152 -11.22 -6.84 -10.43
N GLU A 153 -12.53 -7.14 -10.40
CA GLU A 153 -13.26 -7.68 -11.56
C GLU A 153 -13.22 -6.74 -12.78
N PHE A 154 -13.06 -5.43 -12.57
CA PHE A 154 -12.92 -4.45 -13.65
C PHE A 154 -11.47 -4.22 -14.10
N LEU A 155 -10.49 -4.81 -13.41
CA LEU A 155 -9.08 -4.70 -13.75
C LEU A 155 -8.66 -5.93 -14.59
N PRO A 156 -7.81 -5.76 -15.62
CA PRO A 156 -7.24 -6.90 -16.35
C PRO A 156 -6.35 -7.78 -15.44
N ASP A 157 -6.33 -9.09 -15.69
CA ASP A 157 -5.58 -10.10 -14.93
C ASP A 157 -4.07 -9.80 -14.81
N ASP A 158 -3.52 -8.98 -15.70
CA ASP A 158 -2.11 -8.56 -15.69
C ASP A 158 -1.70 -7.89 -14.37
N ILE A 159 -2.60 -7.19 -13.68
CA ILE A 159 -2.29 -6.50 -12.42
C ILE A 159 -1.92 -7.50 -11.32
N ASP A 160 -2.62 -8.63 -11.21
CA ASP A 160 -2.34 -9.63 -10.18
C ASP A 160 -0.96 -10.26 -10.40
N SER A 161 -0.54 -10.45 -11.66
CA SER A 161 0.79 -10.93 -12.01
C SER A 161 1.91 -9.93 -11.64
N ILE A 162 1.65 -8.62 -11.80
CA ILE A 162 2.58 -7.55 -11.40
C ILE A 162 2.71 -7.51 -9.88
N VAL A 163 1.59 -7.61 -9.16
CA VAL A 163 1.55 -7.63 -7.69
C VAL A 163 2.28 -8.85 -7.14
N ALA A 164 2.09 -10.03 -7.73
CA ALA A 164 2.82 -11.24 -7.36
C ALA A 164 4.34 -11.08 -7.53
N LYS A 165 4.80 -10.47 -8.63
CA LYS A 165 6.22 -10.14 -8.86
C LYS A 165 6.78 -9.15 -7.84
N ILE A 166 5.98 -8.20 -7.36
CA ILE A 166 6.39 -7.26 -6.30
C ILE A 166 6.52 -7.98 -4.96
N LYS A 167 5.60 -8.91 -4.67
CA LYS A 167 5.62 -9.71 -3.44
C LYS A 167 6.82 -10.66 -3.36
N THR A 168 7.22 -11.27 -4.48
CA THR A 168 8.40 -12.16 -4.54
C THR A 168 9.73 -11.41 -4.54
N LYS A 169 9.75 -10.14 -4.98
CA LYS A 169 10.98 -9.31 -5.02
C LYS A 169 11.39 -8.71 -3.66
N LYS A 170 10.55 -8.79 -2.61
CA LYS A 170 10.92 -8.31 -1.26
C LYS A 170 11.91 -9.31 -0.63
N PRO A 171 13.19 -8.94 -0.42
CA PRO A 171 14.20 -9.87 0.06
C PRO A 171 14.08 -10.03 1.57
N GLY A 172 13.56 -11.18 1.97
CA GLY A 172 13.86 -11.83 3.25
C GLY A 172 14.76 -13.04 3.05
N ALA A 173 15.47 -13.12 1.92
CA ALA A 173 16.52 -14.10 1.71
C ALA A 173 17.81 -13.48 2.28
N GLY A 174 18.11 -13.79 3.53
CA GLY A 174 19.49 -13.75 3.98
C GLY A 174 20.28 -14.67 3.06
N GLU A 175 21.23 -14.09 2.34
CA GLU A 175 22.32 -14.82 1.72
C GLU A 175 23.09 -15.52 2.85
N GLU A 176 22.79 -16.80 3.07
CA GLU A 176 23.78 -17.72 3.63
C GLU A 176 24.79 -18.04 2.52
N PRO A 177 26.08 -17.72 2.70
CA PRO A 177 27.12 -18.09 1.74
C PRO A 177 27.32 -19.61 1.71
N PRO A 178 27.73 -20.17 0.55
CA PRO A 178 27.95 -21.61 0.42
C PRO A 178 29.18 -22.01 1.23
N ALA A 179 29.00 -22.91 2.20
CA ALA A 179 30.10 -23.60 2.86
C ALA A 179 30.51 -24.82 2.02
N GLU A 180 31.58 -24.68 1.24
CA GLU A 180 32.34 -25.81 0.71
C GLU A 180 33.25 -26.39 1.80
N SER A 181 33.12 -27.71 1.97
CA SER A 181 34.11 -28.72 2.38
C SER A 181 35.09 -28.44 3.53
N ASP A 182 35.04 -29.30 4.56
CA ASP A 182 36.10 -30.28 4.75
C ASP A 182 35.65 -31.49 5.59
N SER A 183 36.25 -32.62 5.23
CA SER A 183 36.05 -34.02 5.62
C SER A 183 36.24 -34.33 7.12
N GLU A 184 35.49 -35.31 7.64
CA GLU A 184 36.01 -36.64 8.02
C GLU A 184 34.91 -37.54 8.60
N GLY A 185 35.11 -38.85 8.51
CA GLY A 185 34.07 -39.86 8.60
C GLY A 185 33.57 -40.18 10.00
N SER A 186 32.36 -40.75 10.09
CA SER A 186 32.17 -42.13 10.58
C SER A 186 30.69 -42.52 10.65
N LYS A 187 30.27 -43.32 9.66
CA LYS A 187 29.46 -44.56 9.72
C LYS A 187 28.30 -44.75 10.74
N LEU A 188 27.21 -45.29 10.15
CA LEU A 188 26.14 -46.17 10.70
C LEU A 188 25.04 -45.48 11.52
N ALA A 189 23.76 -45.81 11.50
CA ALA A 189 22.79 -46.59 10.70
C ALA A 189 21.40 -46.25 11.35
N PRO A 190 20.25 -46.58 10.73
CA PRO A 190 19.00 -45.80 10.82
C PRO A 190 17.96 -46.34 11.83
N THR A 191 16.74 -45.76 11.78
CA THR A 191 15.45 -46.21 12.37
C THR A 191 15.30 -45.90 13.88
N ASP A 192 14.17 -45.44 14.41
CA ASP A 192 12.78 -45.76 14.11
C ASP A 192 11.80 -44.71 14.68
N GLN A 193 10.56 -44.82 14.25
CA GLN A 193 9.40 -43.95 14.42
C GLN A 193 8.71 -44.08 15.80
N GLY A 194 7.79 -43.16 16.09
CA GLY A 194 6.62 -43.41 16.94
C GLY A 194 6.55 -42.50 18.19
N GLU A 195 5.68 -41.50 18.28
CA GLU A 195 4.22 -41.55 18.49
C GLU A 195 3.87 -41.12 19.94
N VAL A 196 2.69 -40.52 20.09
CA VAL A 196 1.83 -40.29 21.26
C VAL A 196 1.97 -39.01 22.12
N ALA A 197 0.96 -38.14 21.96
CA ALA A 197 0.48 -37.09 22.87
C ALA A 197 -0.39 -37.71 24.02
N PRO A 198 -1.24 -36.99 24.79
CA PRO A 198 -1.26 -35.60 25.25
C PRO A 198 -1.55 -35.46 26.79
N ASP A 199 -1.65 -34.22 27.27
CA ASP A 199 -2.76 -33.69 28.11
C ASP A 199 -2.45 -33.09 29.51
N LYS A 200 -2.93 -31.84 29.67
CA LYS A 200 -3.41 -31.10 30.86
C LYS A 200 -2.60 -31.03 32.17
N ARG A 201 -2.20 -29.81 32.54
CA ARG A 201 -2.91 -28.99 33.56
C ARG A 201 -2.28 -27.60 33.75
N SER A 202 -3.20 -26.65 33.91
CA SER A 202 -3.07 -25.26 34.35
C SER A 202 -2.28 -25.07 35.64
N GLU A 203 -1.44 -24.03 35.71
CA GLU A 203 -1.45 -23.08 36.84
C GLU A 203 -0.68 -21.79 36.50
N LEU A 204 -1.19 -20.69 37.05
CA LEU A 204 -0.89 -19.30 36.76
C LEU A 204 -0.20 -18.68 37.98
N SER A 205 1.00 -18.10 37.88
CA SER A 205 1.52 -17.11 38.85
C SER A 205 2.79 -16.38 38.35
N LYS A 206 2.74 -15.05 38.24
CA LYS A 206 3.89 -14.10 38.14
C LYS A 206 4.45 -13.82 39.58
N PRO A 207 5.50 -12.98 39.85
CA PRO A 207 6.39 -12.15 39.01
C PRO A 207 7.92 -12.14 39.39
N GLN A 208 8.72 -11.44 38.56
CA GLN A 208 9.93 -10.62 38.88
C GLN A 208 11.29 -11.22 39.37
N SER A 209 12.35 -10.79 38.66
CA SER A 209 13.65 -10.28 39.18
C SER A 209 14.94 -11.11 38.99
N ALA A 210 15.95 -10.40 38.46
CA ALA A 210 17.41 -10.56 38.60
C ALA A 210 18.09 -11.82 38.02
N ALA A 211 18.53 -11.73 36.77
CA ALA A 211 19.54 -12.63 36.21
C ALA A 211 20.90 -12.38 36.88
N ALA A 212 21.33 -13.30 37.73
CA ALA A 212 22.70 -13.39 38.22
C ALA A 212 23.60 -13.87 37.06
N TYR A 213 24.58 -13.04 36.67
CA TYR A 213 25.63 -13.46 35.74
C TYR A 213 26.49 -14.54 36.38
N GLY A 214 26.70 -15.64 35.67
CA GLY A 214 27.48 -16.77 36.18
C GLY A 214 28.96 -16.43 36.32
N GLU A 215 29.62 -17.05 37.29
CA GLU A 215 31.04 -16.89 37.61
C GLU A 215 31.96 -17.11 36.38
N LYS A 216 31.51 -17.98 35.45
CA LYS A 216 32.21 -18.26 34.18
C LYS A 216 32.14 -17.11 33.17
N ASP A 217 31.08 -16.30 33.23
CA ASP A 217 30.91 -15.15 32.35
C ASP A 217 31.72 -13.95 32.86
N GLN A 218 31.90 -13.84 34.17
CA GLN A 218 32.81 -12.86 34.76
C GLN A 218 34.27 -13.17 34.40
N GLN A 219 34.69 -14.44 34.49
CA GLN A 219 36.04 -14.86 34.09
C GLN A 219 36.35 -14.56 32.61
N LYS A 220 35.35 -14.69 31.73
CA LYS A 220 35.52 -14.32 30.31
C LYS A 220 35.64 -12.81 30.12
N LEU A 221 34.91 -12.01 30.88
CA LEU A 221 35.01 -10.55 30.81
C LEU A 221 36.38 -10.04 31.31
N ASP A 222 36.88 -10.60 32.41
CA ASP A 222 38.19 -10.23 32.95
C ASP A 222 39.33 -10.62 32.00
N ALA A 223 39.24 -11.79 31.35
CA ALA A 223 40.19 -12.22 30.33
C ALA A 223 40.22 -11.27 29.11
N LEU A 224 39.07 -10.71 28.72
CA LEU A 224 38.96 -9.78 27.61
C LEU A 224 39.47 -8.37 27.94
N LEU A 225 39.36 -7.95 29.20
CA LEU A 225 39.90 -6.66 29.67
C LEU A 225 41.43 -6.71 29.81
N ALA A 226 41.99 -7.82 30.30
CA ALA A 226 43.43 -8.00 30.43
C ALA A 226 44.17 -7.97 29.08
N GLY A 227 43.56 -8.51 28.01
CA GLY A 227 44.14 -8.52 26.67
C GLY A 227 44.18 -7.15 25.98
N ARG A 228 43.41 -6.16 26.46
CA ARG A 228 43.31 -4.82 25.85
C ARG A 228 44.26 -3.80 26.49
N ALA A 229 44.76 -4.06 27.69
CA ALA A 229 45.68 -3.15 28.41
C ALA A 229 47.17 -3.34 28.05
N ALA A 230 47.50 -4.35 27.23
CA ALA A 230 48.86 -4.67 26.81
C ALA A 230 49.16 -4.31 25.33
N ARG A 231 48.39 -3.39 24.73
CA ARG A 231 48.65 -2.83 23.40
C ARG A 231 48.63 -1.31 23.43
#